data_AF-A0A7S4CJA3-F1
#
_entry.id   AF-A0A7S4CJA3-F1
#
_cell.length_a   1.000
_cell.length_b   1.000
_cell.length_c   1.000
_cell.angle_alpha   90.00
_cell.angle_beta   90.00
_cell.angle_gamma   90.00
#
_symmetry.space_group_name_H-M   'P 1'
#
loop_
_entity.id
_entity.type
_entity.pdbx_description
1 polymer ?
#
loop_
_entity_poly.entity_id
_entity_poly.type
_entity_poly.pdbx_seq_one_letter_code
_entity_poly.pdbx_strand_id
1 'polypeptide(L)'
;GDSQCFLTANDKEQMQNELAELSGEELSLHQLQVAVDGIHQRVGRKLWALLNDETQMSEHLRALRDYFLCCRGDFYAHFLELTSNMLIVEMKPEETLIQLEQHWHTACLMSSADDDLYFERVSIKLDTNPKATLLDDRMAVEATRP
;
A
#
# COMPACT_ATOMS: atom_id res chain seq x y z
N GLY A 1 -18.46 -9.01 -9.35
CA GLY A 1 -17.83 -8.36 -8.19
C GLY A 1 -18.93 -7.66 -7.47
N ASP A 2 -19.60 -8.36 -6.56
CA ASP A 2 -20.69 -7.78 -5.79
C ASP A 2 -20.09 -6.84 -4.77
N SER A 3 -20.45 -5.56 -4.88
CA SER A 3 -20.17 -4.56 -3.85
C SER A 3 -20.98 -4.92 -2.60
N GLN A 4 -20.49 -5.88 -1.80
CA GLN A 4 -21.06 -6.15 -0.50
C GLN A 4 -20.94 -4.88 0.33
N CYS A 5 -22.09 -4.33 0.68
CA CYS A 5 -22.16 -3.20 1.59
C CYS A 5 -21.75 -3.72 2.98
N PHE A 6 -20.52 -3.39 3.40
CA PHE A 6 -19.92 -3.82 4.67
C PHE A 6 -20.62 -3.27 5.92
N LEU A 7 -21.42 -2.23 5.75
CA LEU A 7 -22.40 -1.79 6.74
C LEU A 7 -23.61 -2.70 6.63
N THR A 8 -23.76 -3.60 7.59
CA THR A 8 -24.89 -4.52 7.63
C THR A 8 -26.20 -3.72 7.73
N ALA A 9 -27.32 -4.34 7.32
CA ALA A 9 -28.64 -3.72 7.47
C ALA A 9 -28.90 -3.28 8.92
N ASN A 10 -28.44 -4.07 9.89
CA ASN A 10 -28.52 -3.78 11.31
C ASN A 10 -27.65 -2.58 11.72
N ASP A 11 -26.45 -2.44 11.17
CA ASP A 11 -25.60 -1.26 11.44
C ASP A 11 -26.29 0.03 10.93
N LYS A 12 -26.91 -0.04 9.74
CA LYS A 12 -27.67 1.10 9.17
C LYS A 12 -28.90 1.43 10.00
N GLU A 13 -29.66 0.43 10.44
CA GLU A 13 -30.83 0.62 11.28
C GLU A 13 -30.47 1.22 12.64
N GLN A 14 -29.38 0.78 13.27
CA GLN A 14 -28.89 1.36 14.52
C GLN A 14 -28.43 2.81 14.36
N MET A 15 -27.67 3.12 13.30
CA MET A 15 -27.26 4.51 13.01
C MET A 15 -28.48 5.40 12.71
N GLN A 16 -29.50 4.87 12.03
CA GLN A 16 -30.75 5.58 11.76
C GLN A 16 -31.56 5.80 13.04
N ASN A 17 -31.62 4.82 13.94
CA ASN A 17 -32.32 4.95 15.22
C ASN A 17 -31.66 6.00 16.11
N GLU A 18 -30.32 6.04 16.19
CA GLU A 18 -29.61 7.06 16.96
C GLU A 18 -29.80 8.47 16.40
N LEU A 19 -29.88 8.62 15.08
CA LEU A 19 -30.18 9.90 14.45
C LEU A 19 -31.66 10.29 14.58
N ALA A 20 -32.57 9.32 14.60
CA ALA A 20 -34.00 9.53 14.79
C ALA A 20 -34.35 9.88 16.24
N GLU A 21 -33.65 9.30 17.22
CA GLU A 21 -33.77 9.66 18.64
C GLU A 21 -33.35 11.11 18.91
N LEU A 22 -32.46 11.64 18.05
CA LEU A 22 -32.04 13.03 18.09
C LEU A 22 -32.95 13.98 17.30
N SER A 23 -33.93 13.53 16.52
CA SER A 23 -34.74 14.44 15.69
C SER A 23 -35.82 15.22 16.46
N GLY A 24 -35.61 15.50 17.75
CA GLY A 24 -36.51 16.26 18.63
C GLY A 24 -36.25 17.78 18.65
N GLU A 25 -37.20 18.55 19.19
CA GLU A 25 -37.20 20.03 19.19
C GLU A 25 -36.13 20.67 20.10
N GLU A 26 -35.64 19.97 21.13
CA GLU A 26 -34.56 20.44 22.02
C GLU A 26 -33.33 19.54 21.93
N LEU A 27 -32.43 19.85 20.98
CA LEU A 27 -31.17 19.16 20.81
C LEU A 27 -30.04 19.86 21.56
N SER A 28 -29.47 19.18 22.56
CA SER A 28 -28.22 19.64 23.15
C SER A 28 -27.03 19.27 22.26
N LEU A 29 -26.03 20.16 22.19
CA LEU A 29 -24.76 19.90 21.49
C LEU A 29 -24.10 18.60 21.96
N HIS A 30 -24.19 18.32 23.27
CA HIS A 30 -23.62 17.11 23.86
C HIS A 30 -24.31 15.83 23.33
N GLN A 31 -25.64 15.81 23.20
CA GLN A 31 -26.36 14.64 22.68
C GLN A 31 -26.03 14.37 21.21
N LEU A 32 -25.93 15.43 20.40
CA LEU A 32 -25.49 15.31 19.02
C LEU A 32 -24.06 14.75 18.95
N GLN A 33 -23.15 15.28 19.77
CA GLN A 33 -21.77 14.82 19.82
C GLN A 33 -21.68 13.33 20.18
N VAL A 34 -22.41 12.88 21.19
CA VAL A 34 -22.44 11.46 21.60
C VAL A 34 -22.89 10.55 20.46
N ALA A 35 -23.94 10.91 19.72
CA ALA A 35 -24.39 10.10 18.60
C ALA A 35 -23.41 10.11 17.42
N VAL A 36 -22.84 11.27 17.08
CA VAL A 36 -21.83 11.38 16.03
C VAL A 36 -20.59 10.55 16.39
N ASP A 37 -20.10 10.66 17.63
CA ASP A 37 -18.95 9.88 18.11
C ASP A 37 -19.25 8.37 18.12
N GLY A 38 -20.47 7.98 18.50
CA GLY A 38 -20.93 6.58 18.44
C GLY A 38 -20.93 6.03 17.01
N ILE A 39 -21.49 6.78 16.06
CA ILE A 39 -21.50 6.43 14.64
C ILE A 39 -20.07 6.34 14.11
N HIS A 40 -19.23 7.35 14.41
CA HIS A 40 -17.85 7.40 13.96
C HIS A 40 -17.03 6.22 14.51
N GLN A 41 -17.23 5.87 15.78
CA GLN A 41 -16.57 4.72 16.40
C GLN A 41 -17.01 3.40 15.75
N ARG A 42 -18.29 3.22 15.43
CA ARG A 42 -18.78 2.02 14.73
C ARG A 42 -18.20 1.89 13.33
N VAL A 43 -18.28 2.96 12.53
CA VAL A 43 -17.71 2.98 11.18
C VAL A 43 -16.21 2.75 11.24
N GLY A 44 -15.50 3.39 12.16
CA GLY A 44 -14.07 3.23 12.37
C GLY A 44 -13.68 1.79 12.73
N ARG A 45 -14.42 1.13 13.63
CA ARG A 45 -14.18 -0.29 13.96
C ARG A 45 -14.40 -1.22 12.77
N LYS A 46 -15.44 -0.97 11.98
CA LYS A 46 -15.73 -1.77 10.76
C LYS A 46 -14.67 -1.55 9.69
N LEU A 47 -14.23 -0.31 9.48
CA LEU A 47 -13.14 0.00 8.55
C LEU A 47 -11.83 -0.66 8.98
N TRP A 48 -11.53 -0.64 10.28
CA TRP A 48 -10.36 -1.33 10.82
C TRP A 48 -10.44 -2.85 10.61
N ALA A 49 -11.58 -3.47 10.92
CA ALA A 49 -11.79 -4.90 10.69
C ALA A 49 -11.63 -5.27 9.21
N LEU A 50 -12.17 -4.46 8.30
CA LEU A 50 -12.00 -4.65 6.85
C LEU A 50 -10.51 -4.58 6.46
N LEU A 51 -9.79 -3.57 6.94
CA LEU A 51 -8.38 -3.38 6.62
C LEU A 51 -7.51 -4.52 7.16
N ASN A 52 -7.74 -4.92 8.41
CA ASN A 52 -6.89 -5.90 9.08
C ASN A 52 -7.25 -7.34 8.70
N ASP A 53 -8.54 -7.68 8.69
CA ASP A 53 -8.99 -9.07 8.59
C ASP A 53 -9.25 -9.47 7.13
N GLU A 54 -9.82 -8.58 6.31
CA GLU A 54 -10.13 -8.90 4.91
C GLU A 54 -9.00 -8.55 3.94
N THR A 55 -8.37 -7.39 4.10
CA THR A 55 -7.27 -6.99 3.19
C THR A 55 -5.90 -7.47 3.64
N GLN A 56 -5.79 -8.14 4.80
CA GLN A 56 -4.53 -8.64 5.35
C GLN A 56 -3.40 -7.59 5.27
N MET A 57 -3.69 -6.36 5.68
CA MET A 57 -2.76 -5.23 5.56
C MET A 57 -1.40 -5.52 6.20
N SER A 58 -1.35 -6.30 7.28
CA SER A 58 -0.11 -6.72 7.92
C SER A 58 0.83 -7.49 6.98
N GLU A 59 0.27 -8.33 6.12
CA GLU A 59 1.04 -9.12 5.15
C GLU A 59 1.55 -8.23 4.00
N HIS A 60 0.74 -7.26 3.55
CA HIS A 60 1.21 -6.24 2.62
C HIS A 60 2.37 -5.40 3.19
N LEU A 61 2.28 -4.98 4.46
CA LEU A 61 3.36 -4.26 5.13
C LEU A 61 4.60 -5.14 5.30
N ARG A 62 4.43 -6.45 5.53
CA ARG A 62 5.54 -7.40 5.57
C ARG A 62 6.23 -7.50 4.21
N ALA A 63 5.48 -7.61 3.11
CA ALA A 63 6.04 -7.60 1.77
C ALA A 63 6.81 -6.29 1.48
N LEU A 64 6.27 -5.14 1.88
CA LEU A 64 6.99 -3.86 1.76
C LEU A 64 8.31 -3.88 2.52
N ARG A 65 8.32 -4.36 3.77
CA ARG A 65 9.55 -4.51 4.55
C ARG A 65 10.53 -5.45 3.85
N ASP A 66 10.07 -6.60 3.38
CA ASP A 66 10.91 -7.63 2.81
C ASP A 66 11.55 -7.18 1.49
N TYR A 67 10.79 -6.52 0.62
CA TYR A 67 11.22 -6.15 -0.74
C TYR A 67 11.63 -4.68 -0.96
N PHE A 68 11.29 -3.75 -0.06
CA PHE A 68 11.73 -2.35 -0.16
C PHE A 68 12.78 -1.98 0.89
N LEU A 69 12.77 -2.64 2.05
CA LEU A 69 13.78 -2.44 3.10
C LEU A 69 14.84 -3.54 3.13
N CYS A 70 14.90 -4.35 2.07
CA CYS A 70 15.85 -5.43 1.88
C CYS A 70 15.95 -6.43 3.05
N CYS A 71 14.84 -6.66 3.76
CA CYS A 71 14.85 -7.54 4.94
C CYS A 71 14.94 -9.03 4.57
N ARG A 72 14.62 -9.39 3.32
CA ARG A 72 14.77 -10.77 2.81
C ARG A 72 16.16 -11.01 2.24
N GLY A 73 17.14 -11.14 3.13
CA GLY A 73 18.56 -11.08 2.77
C GLY A 73 19.04 -12.19 1.82
N ASP A 74 18.48 -13.39 1.89
CA ASP A 74 18.81 -14.52 1.00
C ASP A 74 18.40 -14.25 -0.46
N PHE A 75 17.20 -13.68 -0.65
CA PHE A 75 16.72 -13.21 -1.96
C PHE A 75 17.67 -12.16 -2.55
N TYR A 76 18.04 -11.13 -1.79
CA TYR A 76 18.95 -10.10 -2.30
C TYR A 76 20.36 -10.61 -2.53
N ALA A 77 20.83 -11.57 -1.73
CA ALA A 77 22.13 -12.19 -1.95
C ALA A 77 22.18 -12.87 -3.34
N HIS A 78 21.17 -13.68 -3.67
CA HIS A 78 21.06 -14.31 -4.99
C HIS A 78 20.88 -13.27 -6.11
N PHE A 79 20.01 -12.27 -5.90
CA PHE A 79 19.78 -11.23 -6.90
C PHE A 79 21.05 -10.41 -7.22
N LEU A 80 21.81 -10.02 -6.20
CA LEU A 80 23.07 -9.29 -6.37
C LEU A 80 24.16 -10.14 -7.01
N GLU A 81 24.24 -11.43 -6.67
CA GLU A 81 25.17 -12.36 -7.32
C GLU A 81 24.90 -12.45 -8.83
N LEU A 82 23.63 -12.65 -9.19
CA LEU A 82 23.16 -12.75 -10.58
C LEU A 82 23.40 -11.46 -11.39
N THR A 83 23.22 -10.29 -10.76
CA THR A 83 23.28 -8.99 -11.45
C THR A 83 24.65 -8.32 -11.37
N SER A 84 25.58 -8.84 -10.57
CA SER A 84 26.91 -8.26 -10.30
C SER A 84 27.68 -7.88 -11.57
N ASN A 85 27.75 -8.77 -12.55
CA ASN A 85 28.49 -8.54 -13.79
C ASN A 85 27.73 -7.64 -14.78
N MET A 86 26.40 -7.63 -14.71
CA MET A 86 25.53 -6.92 -15.63
C MET A 86 25.46 -5.41 -15.31
N LEU A 87 25.46 -5.05 -14.03
CA LEU A 87 25.45 -3.65 -13.58
C LEU A 87 26.79 -2.93 -13.83
N ILE A 88 27.86 -3.67 -14.11
CA ILE A 88 29.19 -3.14 -14.44
C ILE A 88 29.34 -2.86 -15.94
N VAL A 89 28.55 -3.55 -16.79
CA VAL A 89 28.63 -3.43 -18.24
C VAL A 89 27.64 -2.36 -18.71
N GLU A 90 28.11 -1.38 -19.48
CA GLU A 90 27.24 -0.37 -20.12
C GLU A 90 26.40 -1.04 -21.21
N MET A 91 25.25 -1.59 -20.81
CA MET A 91 24.22 -2.10 -21.69
C MET A 91 23.15 -1.04 -21.97
N LYS A 92 22.42 -1.18 -23.08
CA LYS A 92 21.29 -0.29 -23.37
C LYS A 92 20.22 -0.45 -22.28
N PRO A 93 19.56 0.64 -21.83
CA PRO A 93 18.56 0.57 -20.75
C PRO A 93 17.45 -0.47 -20.94
N GLU A 94 16.99 -0.67 -22.18
CA GLU A 94 15.94 -1.66 -22.50
C GLU A 94 16.43 -3.10 -22.33
N GLU A 95 17.62 -3.41 -22.84
CA GLU A 95 18.25 -4.73 -22.72
C GLU A 95 18.58 -5.02 -21.24
N THR A 96 19.00 -3.98 -20.51
CA THR A 96 19.22 -4.04 -19.06
C THR A 96 17.95 -4.36 -18.31
N LEU A 97 16.83 -3.68 -18.57
CA LEU A 97 15.59 -3.91 -17.83
C LEU A 97 15.05 -5.33 -18.02
N ILE A 98 15.06 -5.85 -19.25
CA ILE A 98 14.60 -7.22 -19.56
C ILE A 98 15.41 -8.26 -18.78
N GLN A 99 16.74 -8.15 -18.80
CA GLN A 99 17.59 -9.08 -18.05
C GLN A 99 17.41 -8.91 -16.54
N LEU A 100 17.22 -7.70 -16.05
CA LEU A 100 17.04 -7.43 -14.62
C LEU A 100 15.73 -8.04 -14.10
N GLU A 101 14.66 -7.95 -14.87
CA GLU A 101 13.40 -8.63 -14.57
C GLU A 101 13.56 -10.16 -14.56
N GLN A 102 14.30 -10.74 -15.51
CA GLN A 102 14.56 -12.18 -15.51
C GLN A 102 15.34 -12.62 -14.27
N HIS A 103 16.39 -11.89 -13.90
CA HIS A 103 17.17 -12.19 -12.69
C HIS A 103 16.37 -11.95 -11.41
N TRP A 104 15.44 -10.98 -11.39
CA TRP A 104 14.51 -10.75 -10.28
C TRP A 104 13.66 -11.98 -9.99
N HIS A 105 13.02 -12.53 -11.03
CA HIS A 105 12.21 -13.76 -10.91
C HIS A 105 13.10 -14.97 -10.57
N THR A 106 14.27 -15.08 -11.19
CA THR A 106 15.20 -16.20 -10.93
C THR A 106 15.69 -16.18 -9.47
N ALA A 107 16.02 -15.01 -8.92
CA ALA A 107 16.40 -14.88 -7.52
C ALA A 107 15.26 -15.26 -6.56
N CYS A 108 14.00 -14.98 -6.94
CA CYS A 108 12.83 -15.41 -6.18
C CYS A 108 12.77 -16.93 -6.06
N LEU A 109 12.84 -17.64 -7.20
CA LEU A 109 12.83 -19.10 -7.29
C LEU A 109 13.98 -19.77 -6.52
N MET A 110 15.12 -19.08 -6.39
CA MET A 110 16.30 -19.61 -5.69
C MET A 110 16.31 -19.34 -4.19
N SER A 111 15.34 -18.58 -3.68
CA SER A 111 15.33 -18.07 -2.30
C SER A 111 14.11 -18.54 -1.52
N SER A 112 14.01 -18.15 -0.25
CA SER A 112 12.79 -18.35 0.54
C SER A 112 11.59 -17.53 0.06
N ALA A 113 11.73 -16.76 -1.03
CA ALA A 113 10.66 -15.95 -1.61
C ALA A 113 9.79 -16.70 -2.63
N ASP A 114 10.15 -17.93 -3.02
CA ASP A 114 9.45 -18.70 -4.06
C ASP A 114 7.94 -18.84 -3.80
N ASP A 115 7.55 -19.05 -2.54
CA ASP A 115 6.16 -19.23 -2.12
C ASP A 115 5.43 -17.90 -1.78
N ASP A 116 6.04 -16.74 -2.02
CA ASP A 116 5.46 -15.44 -1.63
C ASP A 116 4.45 -14.90 -2.65
N LEU A 117 3.17 -14.92 -2.27
CA LEU A 117 2.04 -14.41 -3.05
C LEU A 117 2.14 -12.90 -3.39
N TYR A 118 2.88 -12.12 -2.60
CA TYR A 118 3.03 -10.69 -2.82
C TYR A 118 4.18 -10.34 -3.77
N PHE A 119 5.04 -11.30 -4.12
CA PHE A 119 6.16 -11.08 -5.03
C PHE A 119 5.71 -10.55 -6.39
N GLU A 120 4.63 -11.10 -6.95
CA GLU A 120 4.09 -10.68 -8.26
C GLU A 120 3.67 -9.20 -8.30
N ARG A 121 3.47 -8.57 -7.12
CA ARG A 121 3.12 -7.15 -7.00
C ARG A 121 4.34 -6.23 -6.92
N VAL A 122 5.56 -6.80 -6.88
CA VAL A 122 6.81 -6.05 -6.81
C VAL A 122 7.56 -6.20 -8.12
N SER A 123 7.91 -5.06 -8.73
CA SER A 123 8.68 -5.00 -9.96
C SER A 123 9.85 -4.05 -9.84
N ILE A 124 10.90 -4.35 -10.60
CA ILE A 124 12.06 -3.47 -10.72
C ILE A 124 11.80 -2.44 -11.82
N LYS A 125 12.22 -1.21 -11.57
CA LYS A 125 12.27 -0.15 -12.60
C LYS A 125 13.68 0.40 -12.68
N LEU A 126 14.15 0.59 -13.90
CA LEU A 126 15.40 1.27 -14.15
C LEU A 126 15.13 2.76 -14.30
N ASP A 127 15.64 3.57 -13.37
CA ASP A 127 15.64 5.02 -13.52
C ASP A 127 16.86 5.42 -14.37
N THR A 128 16.59 6.00 -15.54
CA THR A 128 17.62 6.45 -16.48
C THR A 128 18.08 7.88 -16.20
N ASN A 129 17.45 8.58 -15.24
CA ASN A 129 17.83 9.93 -14.83
C ASN A 129 18.22 9.97 -13.35
N PRO A 130 19.50 9.77 -12.99
CA PRO A 130 19.95 9.77 -11.60
C PRO A 130 19.78 11.14 -10.90
N LYS A 131 19.49 12.23 -11.62
CA LYS A 131 19.35 13.59 -11.06
C LYS A 131 17.90 13.97 -10.71
N ALA A 132 16.90 13.24 -11.18
CA ALA A 132 15.49 13.54 -10.94
C ALA A 132 14.95 12.96 -9.61
N THR A 133 15.82 12.58 -8.67
CA THR A 133 15.40 12.07 -7.37
C THR A 133 15.08 13.22 -6.41
N LEU A 134 13.78 13.46 -6.23
CA LEU A 134 13.11 14.15 -5.11
C LEU A 134 13.44 15.63 -4.80
N LEU A 135 14.50 16.22 -5.36
CA LEU A 135 14.85 17.64 -5.17
C LEU A 135 14.34 18.56 -6.29
N ASP A 136 14.19 18.06 -7.51
CA ASP A 136 13.78 18.88 -8.66
C ASP A 136 12.29 19.26 -8.66
N ASP A 137 11.41 18.42 -8.11
CA ASP A 137 9.96 18.72 -8.04
C ASP A 137 9.64 19.88 -7.08
N ARG A 138 10.50 20.15 -6.08
CA ARG A 138 10.34 21.34 -5.22
C ARG A 138 10.77 22.63 -5.91
N MET A 139 11.70 22.54 -6.87
CA MET A 139 12.22 23.69 -7.62
C MET A 139 11.31 24.06 -8.81
N ALA A 140 10.57 23.10 -9.37
CA ALA A 140 9.65 23.34 -10.49
C ALA A 140 8.40 24.15 -10.09
N VAL A 141 7.98 24.09 -8.81
CA VAL A 141 6.79 24.80 -8.32
C VAL A 141 7.07 26.28 -7.99
N GLU A 142 8.33 26.66 -7.71
CA GLU A 142 8.69 28.06 -7.42
C GLU A 142 9.02 28.89 -8.69
N ALA A 143 9.35 28.25 -9.81
CA ALA A 143 9.64 28.96 -11.06
C ALA A 143 8.38 29.36 -11.87
N THR A 144 7.19 29.00 -11.39
CA THR A 144 5.91 29.28 -12.08
C THR A 144 4.92 30.00 -11.15
N ARG A 145 5.34 31.15 -10.60
CA ARG A 145 4.40 32.20 -10.18
C ARG A 145 4.84 33.53 -10.80
N PRO A 146 3.87 34.34 -11.27
CA PRO A 146 4.07 35.42 -12.23
C PRO A 146 4.96 36.56 -11.73
#